data_AF-A0A9X3N7B0-F1
#
_entry.id   AF-A0A9X3N7B0-F1
#
_cell.length_a   1.000
_cell.length_b   1.000
_cell.length_c   1.000
_cell.angle_alpha   90.00
_cell.angle_beta   90.00
_cell.angle_gamma   90.00
#
_symmetry.space_group_name_H-M   'P 1'
#
loop_
_entity.id
_entity.type
_entity.pdbx_description
1 polymer ?
#
loop_
_entity_poly.entity_id
_entity_poly.type
_entity_poly.pdbx_seq_one_letter_code
_entity_poly.pdbx_strand_id
1 'polypeptide(L)'
;MLDGRVYRTAFLPALFALFLAAFALQDRPTPGRSELPPDAFSSDRAFGTVRDKDPGSLQGLYADFPDRTPGSPGDQALADYVAEDLAAPWAEGQRATFTVRKTTDDDGYTTVVATRPGASSRRIVVLADRDSRGRAELSATAVLLELARVFKSRDLDKTLVIVSTTGASNGFKGARDWARSEAGGPVDGVLVLGDLASNNLRKPWVVSWTGTPSAVPLGLERTVQAAVRRETRADPGGPHAVGQWVRRALPVTLSEQGPIASEGLPAVLLSASGELGPDEGATVYRKRLRAFGRSAVRAVGALDAVGRQDAPAFEGTASGISTLRNVAPDWTVRLVVGTLLLPALLAALDAFFRARRRHVPIGSWLAWLAVAAVPLPAAWLWLRVLAATGLVDAPAGVVNPARWPVGTSGIIALVSAAIVAALVWFGARLVARAFARTPAAEQPVNGRRGPGAPGVEGLAVATALWLCVLVGLAWVRNPYAAGLLVPAAHLWLFAATGWRGRAAAAALVVGLVVPVLAIVHLAGALNLGPHELVWGMALAAMTGAGIGSMLLLAGLLAAFAGVFRVLIARRRMGDTGKKGPQFATRGPLSYAGPGSLGGTESALRR
;
A
#
# COMPACT_ATOMS: atom_id res chain seq x y z
N MET A 1 -2.65 -37.62 -2.38
CA MET A 1 -1.72 -37.01 -3.35
C MET A 1 -2.54 -36.11 -4.26
N LEU A 2 -2.04 -34.93 -4.63
CA LEU A 2 -2.71 -34.00 -5.55
C LEU A 2 -2.75 -34.60 -6.96
N ASP A 3 -3.83 -34.38 -7.71
CA ASP A 3 -3.86 -34.73 -9.13
C ASP A 3 -3.02 -33.73 -9.92
N GLY A 4 -1.80 -34.13 -10.26
CA GLY A 4 -0.88 -33.31 -11.02
C GLY A 4 -1.35 -33.00 -12.45
N ARG A 5 -2.26 -33.79 -13.02
CA ARG A 5 -2.82 -33.52 -14.35
C ARG A 5 -3.79 -32.35 -14.28
N VAL A 6 -4.75 -32.40 -13.34
CA VAL A 6 -5.72 -31.31 -13.12
C VAL A 6 -5.02 -30.00 -12.74
N TYR A 7 -4.00 -30.07 -11.89
CA TYR A 7 -3.21 -28.89 -11.53
C TYR A 7 -2.49 -28.26 -12.74
N ARG A 8 -1.92 -29.07 -13.63
CA ARG A 8 -1.24 -28.57 -14.84
C ARG A 8 -2.22 -28.03 -15.87
N THR A 9 -3.34 -28.70 -16.11
CA THR A 9 -4.35 -28.24 -17.08
C THR A 9 -5.03 -26.96 -16.61
N ALA A 10 -5.13 -26.74 -15.30
CA ALA A 10 -5.65 -25.49 -14.73
C ALA A 10 -4.80 -24.24 -15.04
N PHE A 11 -3.59 -24.38 -15.59
CA PHE A 11 -2.79 -23.24 -16.09
C PHE A 11 -3.18 -22.79 -17.51
N LEU A 12 -3.97 -23.56 -18.25
CA LEU A 12 -4.40 -23.17 -19.61
C LEU A 12 -5.11 -21.80 -19.64
N PRO A 13 -6.04 -21.49 -18.71
CA PRO A 13 -6.63 -20.15 -18.61
C PRO A 13 -5.59 -19.05 -18.35
N ALA A 14 -4.51 -19.32 -17.62
CA ALA A 14 -3.46 -18.34 -17.36
C ALA A 14 -2.66 -18.02 -18.61
N LEU A 15 -2.39 -19.02 -19.47
CA LEU A 15 -1.73 -18.79 -20.76
C LEU A 15 -2.62 -17.94 -21.68
N PHE A 16 -3.91 -18.24 -21.73
CA PHE A 16 -4.88 -17.43 -22.47
C PHE A 16 -5.00 -16.00 -21.91
N ALA A 17 -5.02 -15.84 -20.59
CA ALA A 17 -5.04 -14.54 -19.93
C ALA A 17 -3.79 -13.70 -20.24
N LEU A 18 -2.61 -14.31 -20.29
CA LEU A 18 -1.37 -13.64 -20.69
C LEU A 18 -1.44 -13.16 -22.15
N PHE A 19 -1.99 -13.99 -23.04
CA PHE A 19 -2.22 -13.60 -24.43
C PHE A 19 -3.18 -12.41 -24.52
N LEU A 20 -4.36 -12.49 -23.87
CA LEU A 20 -5.30 -11.38 -23.82
C LEU A 20 -4.69 -10.11 -23.22
N ALA A 21 -3.90 -10.23 -22.15
CA ALA A 21 -3.22 -9.10 -21.53
C ALA A 21 -2.21 -8.43 -22.47
N ALA A 22 -1.52 -9.20 -23.32
CA ALA A 22 -0.60 -8.66 -24.32
C ALA A 22 -1.32 -7.83 -25.41
N PHE A 23 -2.50 -8.27 -25.85
CA PHE A 23 -3.34 -7.53 -26.82
C PHE A 23 -4.13 -6.37 -26.19
N ALA A 24 -4.32 -6.39 -24.87
CA ALA A 24 -5.00 -5.34 -24.12
C ALA A 24 -4.09 -4.19 -23.67
N LEU A 25 -2.80 -4.22 -24.05
CA LEU A 25 -1.88 -3.13 -23.79
C LEU A 25 -2.35 -1.85 -24.47
N GLN A 26 -2.50 -0.79 -23.70
CA GLN A 26 -2.91 0.52 -24.19
C GLN A 26 -1.70 1.44 -24.36
N ASP A 27 -1.79 2.37 -25.30
CA ASP A 27 -0.78 3.42 -25.41
C ASP A 27 -0.79 4.31 -24.17
N ARG A 28 0.39 4.80 -23.79
CA ARG A 28 0.51 5.79 -22.73
C ARG A 28 -0.20 7.08 -23.14
N PRO A 29 -1.06 7.67 -22.28
CA PRO A 29 -1.71 8.94 -22.57
C PRO A 29 -0.70 10.02 -22.95
N THR A 30 -1.03 10.82 -23.96
CA THR A 30 -0.24 12.00 -24.30
C THR A 30 -0.35 13.02 -23.17
N PRO A 31 0.77 13.62 -22.72
CA PRO A 31 0.70 14.67 -21.71
C PRO A 31 0.03 15.92 -22.28
N GLY A 32 -0.69 16.62 -21.42
CA GLY A 32 -1.15 17.98 -21.72
C GLY A 32 0.02 18.88 -22.10
N ARG A 33 -0.25 19.81 -23.00
CA ARG A 33 0.73 20.81 -23.43
C ARG A 33 0.23 22.17 -22.99
N SER A 34 1.14 22.95 -22.42
CA SER A 34 0.89 24.36 -22.19
C SER A 34 1.56 25.19 -23.27
N GLU A 35 0.80 26.11 -23.84
CA GLU A 35 1.30 27.18 -24.68
C GLU A 35 1.82 28.37 -23.86
N LEU A 36 1.64 28.34 -22.53
CA LEU A 36 2.06 29.43 -21.65
C LEU A 36 3.59 29.60 -21.66
N PRO A 37 4.09 30.84 -21.85
CA PRO A 37 5.48 31.16 -21.60
C PRO A 37 5.80 30.97 -20.10
N PRO A 38 6.79 30.14 -19.73
CA PRO A 38 7.16 29.92 -18.34
C PRO A 38 7.84 31.15 -17.70
N ASP A 39 8.26 32.13 -18.52
CA ASP A 39 8.99 33.31 -18.07
C ASP A 39 8.13 34.26 -17.21
N ALA A 40 6.83 33.99 -17.09
CA ALA A 40 5.93 34.70 -16.20
C ALA A 40 6.27 34.49 -14.70
N PHE A 41 6.90 33.37 -14.32
CA PHE A 41 7.27 33.12 -12.93
C PHE A 41 8.53 33.91 -12.52
N SER A 42 8.40 34.84 -11.57
CA SER A 42 9.52 35.60 -11.03
C SER A 42 10.20 34.85 -9.87
N SER A 43 11.35 34.25 -10.15
CA SER A 43 12.16 33.62 -9.10
C SER A 43 12.74 34.63 -8.11
N ASP A 44 12.93 35.88 -8.51
CA ASP A 44 13.48 36.90 -7.63
C ASP A 44 12.44 37.37 -6.60
N ARG A 45 11.17 37.47 -7.01
CA ARG A 45 10.06 37.73 -6.09
C ARG A 45 9.79 36.52 -5.19
N ALA A 46 9.66 35.32 -5.76
CA ALA A 46 9.37 34.12 -4.99
C ALA A 46 10.50 33.72 -4.03
N PHE A 47 11.78 33.91 -4.40
CA PHE A 47 12.90 33.60 -3.51
C PHE A 47 13.20 34.76 -2.56
N GLY A 48 13.07 36.01 -3.00
CA GLY A 48 13.49 37.20 -2.26
C GLY A 48 15.00 37.39 -2.25
N THR A 49 15.49 38.45 -1.60
CA THR A 49 16.92 38.61 -1.30
C THR A 49 17.13 38.83 0.19
N VAL A 50 18.37 38.71 0.66
CA VAL A 50 18.68 38.95 2.08
C VAL A 50 18.50 40.44 2.44
N ARG A 51 18.69 41.34 1.47
CA ARG A 51 18.61 42.80 1.65
C ARG A 51 17.22 43.38 1.40
N ASP A 52 16.50 42.80 0.45
CA ASP A 52 15.17 43.24 0.03
C ASP A 52 14.24 42.02 0.06
N LYS A 53 13.55 41.88 1.20
CA LYS A 53 12.67 40.77 1.52
C LYS A 53 11.24 41.21 1.24
N ASP A 54 10.75 40.93 0.03
CA ASP A 54 9.31 40.97 -0.21
C ASP A 54 8.64 40.03 0.83
N PRO A 55 7.65 40.49 1.62
CA PRO A 55 7.02 39.66 2.65
C PRO A 55 6.48 38.33 2.11
N GLY A 56 6.07 38.30 0.84
CA GLY A 56 5.56 37.09 0.18
C GLY A 56 6.63 36.16 -0.38
N SER A 57 7.89 36.57 -0.30
CA SER A 57 9.04 35.76 -0.73
C SER A 57 9.42 34.71 0.30
N LEU A 58 10.11 33.65 -0.14
CA LEU A 58 10.61 32.62 0.76
C LEU A 58 11.46 33.18 1.92
N GLN A 59 12.32 34.17 1.65
CA GLN A 59 13.15 34.78 2.70
C GLN A 59 12.35 35.73 3.61
N GLY A 60 11.31 36.39 3.08
CA GLY A 60 10.37 37.22 3.85
C GLY A 60 9.54 36.35 4.79
N LEU A 61 8.81 35.39 4.24
CA LEU A 61 7.97 34.45 5.00
C LEU A 61 8.74 33.75 6.12
N TYR A 62 9.98 33.32 5.85
CA TYR A 62 10.80 32.66 6.87
C TYR A 62 11.25 33.60 8.00
N ALA A 63 11.42 34.90 7.71
CA ALA A 63 11.82 35.89 8.70
C ALA A 63 10.63 36.40 9.52
N ASP A 64 9.50 36.62 8.86
CA ASP A 64 8.33 37.30 9.45
C ASP A 64 7.42 36.32 10.21
N PHE A 65 7.41 35.05 9.82
CA PHE A 65 6.62 34.00 10.48
C PHE A 65 7.55 32.89 11.00
N PRO A 66 8.30 33.09 12.11
CA PRO A 66 9.27 32.11 12.60
C PRO A 66 8.64 30.86 13.19
N ASP A 67 7.52 31.00 13.91
CA ASP A 67 6.67 29.89 14.36
C ASP A 67 5.58 29.63 13.32
N ARG A 68 5.55 28.40 12.81
CA ARG A 68 4.61 27.94 11.77
C ARG A 68 3.99 26.61 12.17
N THR A 69 4.04 26.29 13.46
CA THR A 69 3.47 25.05 14.00
C THR A 69 1.95 25.08 13.77
N PRO A 70 1.30 24.00 13.30
CA PRO A 70 -0.12 24.01 12.99
C PRO A 70 -0.97 24.49 14.16
N GLY A 71 -1.87 25.45 13.91
CA GLY A 71 -2.77 26.03 14.92
C GLY A 71 -2.12 27.04 15.87
N SER A 72 -0.81 27.27 15.78
CA SER A 72 -0.13 28.33 16.53
C SER A 72 -0.59 29.73 16.08
N PRO A 73 -0.40 30.77 16.92
CA PRO A 73 -0.63 32.15 16.50
C PRO A 73 0.19 32.55 15.26
N GLY A 74 1.39 32.01 15.09
CA GLY A 74 2.24 32.27 13.92
C GLY A 74 1.69 31.62 12.64
N ASP A 75 1.16 30.39 12.72
CA ASP A 75 0.44 29.75 11.62
C ASP A 75 -0.83 30.52 11.22
N GLN A 76 -1.57 31.03 12.20
CA GLN A 76 -2.77 31.85 11.96
C GLN A 76 -2.41 33.18 11.29
N ALA A 77 -1.37 33.88 11.77
CA ALA A 77 -0.88 35.10 11.15
C ALA A 77 -0.41 34.87 9.70
N LEU A 78 0.25 33.74 9.44
CA LEU A 78 0.64 33.36 8.08
C LEU A 78 -0.59 33.05 7.20
N ALA A 79 -1.61 32.40 7.76
CA ALA A 79 -2.88 32.17 7.04
C ALA A 79 -3.57 33.49 6.69
N ASP A 80 -3.57 34.46 7.60
CA ASP A 80 -4.14 35.79 7.38
C ASP A 80 -3.39 36.53 6.28
N TYR A 81 -2.06 36.53 6.34
CA TYR A 81 -1.22 37.09 5.30
C TYR A 81 -1.49 36.48 3.92
N VAL A 82 -1.58 35.14 3.83
CA VAL A 82 -1.89 34.44 2.58
C VAL A 82 -3.28 34.83 2.07
N ALA A 83 -4.28 34.93 2.94
CA ALA A 83 -5.62 35.34 2.55
C ALA A 83 -5.65 36.76 2.00
N GLU A 84 -4.94 37.69 2.65
CA GLU A 84 -4.81 39.08 2.22
C GLU A 84 -4.08 39.20 0.87
N ASP A 85 -2.94 38.51 0.69
CA ASP A 85 -2.18 38.55 -0.58
C ASP A 85 -2.99 37.99 -1.76
N LEU A 86 -3.75 36.92 -1.53
CA LEU A 86 -4.61 36.32 -2.55
C LEU A 86 -5.81 37.24 -2.89
N ALA A 87 -6.40 37.91 -1.90
CA ALA A 87 -7.51 38.84 -2.09
C ALA A 87 -7.07 40.16 -2.75
N ALA A 88 -5.79 40.54 -2.64
CA ALA A 88 -5.28 41.77 -3.22
C ALA A 88 -5.55 41.83 -4.74
N PRO A 89 -6.00 42.98 -5.28
CA PRO A 89 -6.24 43.12 -6.71
C PRO A 89 -4.91 43.07 -7.49
N TRP A 90 -5.00 42.80 -8.80
CA TRP A 90 -3.81 42.81 -9.67
C TRP A 90 -3.17 44.20 -9.79
N ALA A 91 -4.01 45.23 -9.90
CA ALA A 91 -3.59 46.63 -9.91
C ALA A 91 -4.48 47.45 -8.97
N GLU A 92 -3.93 48.56 -8.46
CA GLU A 92 -4.66 49.48 -7.60
C GLU A 92 -5.95 49.97 -8.26
N GLY A 93 -7.05 49.99 -7.51
CA GLY A 93 -8.38 50.36 -8.00
C GLY A 93 -9.12 49.27 -8.80
N GLN A 94 -8.53 48.09 -9.04
CA GLN A 94 -9.24 46.96 -9.65
C GLN A 94 -9.97 46.11 -8.59
N ARG A 95 -10.95 45.31 -9.05
CA ARG A 95 -11.62 44.32 -8.20
C ARG A 95 -10.67 43.15 -7.90
N ALA A 96 -10.88 42.53 -6.74
CA ALA A 96 -10.20 41.29 -6.39
C ALA A 96 -10.44 40.23 -7.47
N THR A 97 -9.35 39.63 -7.98
CA THR A 97 -9.43 38.59 -9.00
C THR A 97 -9.83 37.24 -8.40
N PHE A 98 -9.43 37.00 -7.15
CA PHE A 98 -9.79 35.81 -6.40
C PHE A 98 -10.84 36.14 -5.35
N THR A 99 -11.83 35.26 -5.23
CA THR A 99 -12.72 35.23 -4.06
C THR A 99 -12.08 34.34 -3.00
N VAL A 100 -11.75 34.91 -1.84
CA VAL A 100 -11.05 34.21 -0.76
C VAL A 100 -12.02 33.81 0.36
N ARG A 101 -11.94 32.54 0.78
CA ARG A 101 -12.64 32.00 1.95
C ARG A 101 -11.62 31.41 2.92
N LYS A 102 -11.68 31.86 4.16
CA LYS A 102 -10.91 31.32 5.29
C LYS A 102 -11.83 30.46 6.16
N THR A 103 -11.37 29.28 6.56
CA THR A 103 -12.13 28.39 7.45
C THR A 103 -11.19 27.81 8.49
N THR A 104 -11.52 27.95 9.77
CA THR A 104 -10.76 27.40 10.90
C THR A 104 -11.61 26.35 11.59
N ASP A 105 -11.02 25.21 11.90
CA ASP A 105 -11.70 24.14 12.65
C ASP A 105 -11.54 24.29 14.18
N ASP A 106 -12.15 23.37 14.91
CA ASP A 106 -12.14 23.35 16.38
C ASP A 106 -10.73 23.12 16.97
N ASP A 107 -9.82 22.52 16.20
CA ASP A 107 -8.43 22.29 16.59
C ASP A 107 -7.53 23.49 16.24
N GLY A 108 -8.10 24.57 15.67
CA GLY A 108 -7.38 25.79 15.28
C GLY A 108 -6.68 25.72 13.93
N TYR A 109 -6.92 24.68 13.12
CA TYR A 109 -6.30 24.52 11.80
C TYR A 109 -7.07 25.36 10.79
N THR A 110 -6.40 26.38 10.25
CA THR A 110 -7.00 27.25 9.24
C THR A 110 -6.73 26.72 7.83
N THR A 111 -7.71 26.79 6.93
CA THR A 111 -7.56 26.58 5.50
C THR A 111 -7.99 27.82 4.76
N VAL A 112 -7.17 28.29 3.82
CA VAL A 112 -7.46 29.43 2.95
C VAL A 112 -7.69 28.92 1.54
N VAL A 113 -8.88 29.18 1.01
CA VAL A 113 -9.28 28.80 -0.35
C VAL A 113 -9.54 30.07 -1.16
N ALA A 114 -8.76 30.30 -2.21
CA ALA A 114 -8.95 31.40 -3.13
C ALA A 114 -9.40 30.85 -4.49
N THR A 115 -10.59 31.26 -4.93
CA THR A 115 -11.21 30.78 -6.17
C THR A 115 -11.21 31.87 -7.22
N ARG A 116 -10.69 31.55 -8.40
CA ARG A 116 -10.75 32.38 -9.59
C ARG A 116 -11.58 31.69 -10.67
N PRO A 117 -12.78 32.21 -10.98
CA PRO A 117 -13.63 31.62 -12.02
C PRO A 117 -12.94 31.60 -13.39
N GLY A 118 -13.07 30.47 -14.09
CA GLY A 118 -12.75 30.35 -15.51
C GLY A 118 -14.03 30.26 -16.35
N ALA A 119 -13.89 29.99 -17.66
CA ALA A 119 -15.04 29.78 -18.54
C ALA A 119 -15.90 28.56 -18.16
N SER A 120 -15.27 27.55 -17.56
CA SER A 120 -15.87 26.30 -17.11
C SER A 120 -16.00 26.22 -15.59
N SER A 121 -17.05 25.54 -15.14
CA SER A 121 -17.26 25.16 -13.74
C SER A 121 -16.32 24.05 -13.25
N ARG A 122 -15.57 23.41 -14.17
CA ARG A 122 -14.52 22.44 -13.83
C ARG A 122 -13.34 23.15 -13.18
N ARG A 123 -12.65 22.44 -12.27
CA ARG A 123 -11.66 23.05 -11.37
C ARG A 123 -10.28 22.42 -11.50
N ILE A 124 -9.26 23.28 -11.51
CA ILE A 124 -7.86 22.92 -11.28
C ILE A 124 -7.48 23.48 -9.94
N VAL A 125 -6.88 22.63 -9.10
CA VAL A 125 -6.49 23.01 -7.75
C VAL A 125 -4.97 23.04 -7.67
N VAL A 126 -4.42 24.10 -7.10
CA VAL A 126 -3.03 24.13 -6.62
C VAL A 126 -3.08 24.22 -5.11
N LEU A 127 -2.48 23.23 -4.45
CA LEU A 127 -2.53 23.11 -3.00
C LEU A 127 -1.11 23.14 -2.44
N ALA A 128 -0.88 23.89 -1.37
CA ALA A 128 0.36 23.84 -0.62
C ALA A 128 0.06 23.91 0.88
N ASP A 129 0.84 23.17 1.67
CA ASP A 129 0.86 23.34 3.12
C ASP A 129 1.80 24.50 3.51
N ARG A 130 1.43 25.26 4.54
CA ARG A 130 2.21 26.38 5.08
C ARG A 130 2.99 26.02 6.35
N ASP A 131 2.64 24.92 7.01
CA ASP A 131 3.44 24.28 8.06
C ASP A 131 4.82 23.97 7.47
N SER A 132 5.85 24.39 8.19
CA SER A 132 7.22 24.16 7.74
C SER A 132 8.23 24.20 8.88
N ARG A 133 9.06 23.17 8.91
CA ARG A 133 10.21 23.05 9.83
C ARG A 133 11.45 23.76 9.31
N GLY A 134 11.38 24.36 8.12
CA GLY A 134 12.48 25.12 7.54
C GLY A 134 12.13 25.76 6.19
N ARG A 135 13.10 26.47 5.62
CA ARG A 135 12.95 27.21 4.36
C ARG A 135 12.56 26.33 3.17
N ALA A 136 12.98 25.08 3.14
CA ALA A 136 12.69 24.18 2.03
C ALA A 136 11.19 23.90 1.91
N GLU A 137 10.51 23.56 3.01
CA GLU A 137 9.06 23.30 3.01
C GLU A 137 8.26 24.58 2.73
N LEU A 138 8.65 25.71 3.35
CA LEU A 138 8.00 27.01 3.14
C LEU A 138 8.08 27.52 1.69
N SER A 139 8.98 26.95 0.89
CA SER A 139 9.08 27.29 -0.54
C SER A 139 7.80 26.92 -1.31
N ALA A 140 7.02 25.94 -0.83
CA ALA A 140 5.72 25.61 -1.39
C ALA A 140 4.78 26.82 -1.36
N THR A 141 4.65 27.47 -0.19
CA THR A 141 3.84 28.66 0.03
C THR A 141 4.34 29.85 -0.81
N ALA A 142 5.66 30.08 -0.85
CA ALA A 142 6.22 31.16 -1.66
C ALA A 142 5.92 30.98 -3.16
N VAL A 143 6.01 29.75 -3.69
CA VAL A 143 5.60 29.46 -5.07
C VAL A 143 4.10 29.57 -5.26
N LEU A 144 3.29 29.17 -4.28
CA LEU A 144 1.83 29.29 -4.34
C LEU A 144 1.41 30.75 -4.54
N LEU A 145 1.98 31.68 -3.77
CA LEU A 145 1.70 33.11 -3.86
C LEU A 145 2.14 33.70 -5.21
N GLU A 146 3.37 33.38 -5.67
CA GLU A 146 3.84 33.83 -6.98
C GLU A 146 3.00 33.24 -8.13
N LEU A 147 2.58 31.98 -8.02
CA LEU A 147 1.70 31.35 -9.00
C LEU A 147 0.35 32.06 -9.05
N ALA A 148 -0.25 32.35 -7.90
CA ALA A 148 -1.50 33.11 -7.83
C ALA A 148 -1.36 34.47 -8.51
N ARG A 149 -0.26 35.20 -8.26
CA ARG A 149 0.05 36.48 -8.93
C ARG A 149 0.14 36.32 -10.45
N VAL A 150 0.85 35.31 -10.95
CA VAL A 150 0.94 35.04 -12.41
C VAL A 150 -0.43 34.84 -13.04
N PHE A 151 -1.35 34.16 -12.34
CA PHE A 151 -2.68 33.86 -12.87
C PHE A 151 -3.73 34.96 -12.61
N LYS A 152 -3.43 36.02 -11.83
CA LYS A 152 -4.35 37.17 -11.69
C LYS A 152 -4.61 37.88 -13.03
N SER A 153 -3.65 37.87 -13.95
CA SER A 153 -3.72 38.59 -15.24
C SER A 153 -3.98 37.70 -16.46
N ARG A 154 -4.40 36.44 -16.28
CA ARG A 154 -4.46 35.44 -17.36
C ARG A 154 -5.86 34.89 -17.57
N ASP A 155 -6.37 34.79 -18.79
CA ASP A 155 -7.63 34.07 -18.99
C ASP A 155 -7.45 32.57 -18.76
N LEU A 156 -8.47 31.92 -18.21
CA LEU A 156 -8.48 30.49 -17.90
C LEU A 156 -9.74 29.83 -18.45
N ASP A 157 -9.57 28.66 -19.06
CA ASP A 157 -10.69 27.82 -19.46
C ASP A 157 -11.39 27.23 -18.24
N LYS A 158 -10.64 26.84 -17.21
CA LYS A 158 -11.16 26.20 -16.00
C LYS A 158 -11.02 27.09 -14.78
N THR A 159 -11.88 26.88 -13.81
CA THR A 159 -11.81 27.59 -12.52
C THR A 159 -10.54 27.17 -11.78
N LEU A 160 -9.66 28.13 -11.48
CA LEU A 160 -8.44 27.90 -10.70
C LEU A 160 -8.75 28.11 -9.22
N VAL A 161 -8.41 27.10 -8.42
CA VAL A 161 -8.54 27.14 -6.96
C VAL A 161 -7.16 27.04 -6.34
N ILE A 162 -6.78 28.04 -5.56
CA ILE A 162 -5.55 28.06 -4.77
C ILE A 162 -5.93 27.70 -3.34
N VAL A 163 -5.28 26.68 -2.79
CA VAL A 163 -5.56 26.17 -1.45
C VAL A 163 -4.29 26.22 -0.62
N SER A 164 -4.31 26.98 0.47
CA SER A 164 -3.27 26.97 1.48
C SER A 164 -3.80 26.26 2.72
N THR A 165 -3.18 25.14 3.07
CA THR A 165 -3.57 24.32 4.23
C THR A 165 -2.49 24.34 5.31
N THR A 166 -2.79 23.73 6.46
CA THR A 166 -1.83 23.44 7.53
C THR A 166 -2.07 22.04 8.07
N GLY A 167 -1.12 21.52 8.82
CA GLY A 167 -1.22 20.21 9.45
C GLY A 167 -0.55 19.08 8.67
N ALA A 168 0.37 19.39 7.74
CA ALA A 168 1.25 18.41 7.13
C ALA A 168 2.02 17.59 8.17
N SER A 169 2.51 18.21 9.26
CA SER A 169 3.16 17.47 10.35
C SER A 169 2.22 16.54 11.12
N ASN A 170 0.90 16.77 11.09
CA ASN A 170 -0.13 15.96 11.75
C ASN A 170 -0.96 15.13 10.75
N GLY A 171 -0.27 14.48 9.81
CA GLY A 171 -0.88 13.55 8.85
C GLY A 171 -1.68 14.23 7.74
N PHE A 172 -1.38 15.48 7.41
CA PHE A 172 -2.03 16.26 6.36
C PHE A 172 -3.51 16.58 6.69
N LYS A 173 -3.78 17.00 7.93
CA LYS A 173 -5.15 17.25 8.40
C LYS A 173 -5.90 18.24 7.50
N GLY A 174 -5.33 19.42 7.23
CA GLY A 174 -5.97 20.44 6.40
C GLY A 174 -6.27 19.94 4.97
N ALA A 175 -5.30 19.28 4.33
CA ALA A 175 -5.50 18.69 3.00
C ALA A 175 -6.59 17.60 2.97
N ARG A 176 -6.69 16.76 4.02
CA ARG A 176 -7.76 15.76 4.15
C ARG A 176 -9.13 16.39 4.30
N ASP A 177 -9.25 17.35 5.21
CA ASP A 177 -10.53 17.98 5.51
C ASP A 177 -11.02 18.78 4.29
N TRP A 178 -10.11 19.46 3.60
CA TRP A 178 -10.39 20.04 2.29
C TRP A 178 -10.84 18.98 1.26
N ALA A 179 -10.08 17.89 1.08
CA ALA A 179 -10.41 16.86 0.09
C ALA A 179 -11.79 16.22 0.32
N ARG A 180 -12.16 15.97 1.60
CA ARG A 180 -13.49 15.48 1.98
C ARG A 180 -14.60 16.46 1.62
N SER A 181 -14.36 17.76 1.83
CA SER A 181 -15.34 18.80 1.47
C SER A 181 -15.54 18.94 -0.04
N GLU A 182 -14.57 18.49 -0.84
CA GLU A 182 -14.57 18.57 -2.31
C GLU A 182 -14.85 17.23 -3.01
N ALA A 183 -15.06 16.16 -2.24
CA ALA A 183 -15.27 14.82 -2.76
C ALA A 183 -16.49 14.76 -3.70
N GLY A 184 -16.29 14.19 -4.90
CA GLY A 184 -17.32 14.14 -5.95
C GLY A 184 -17.54 15.44 -6.72
N GLY A 185 -16.81 16.52 -6.40
CA GLY A 185 -16.84 17.77 -7.17
C GLY A 185 -16.14 17.68 -8.53
N PRO A 186 -16.33 18.67 -9.43
CA PRO A 186 -15.78 18.65 -10.79
C PRO A 186 -14.29 19.06 -10.83
N VAL A 187 -13.43 18.34 -10.09
CA VAL A 187 -11.98 18.61 -10.02
C VAL A 187 -11.25 17.76 -11.06
N ASP A 188 -10.57 18.41 -11.99
CA ASP A 188 -9.80 17.75 -13.05
C ASP A 188 -8.39 17.37 -12.63
N GLY A 189 -7.81 18.09 -11.68
CA GLY A 189 -6.46 17.85 -11.21
C GLY A 189 -6.13 18.69 -9.98
N VAL A 190 -5.47 18.07 -9.02
CA VAL A 190 -4.88 18.73 -7.85
C VAL A 190 -3.36 18.63 -7.97
N LEU A 191 -2.71 19.78 -8.15
CA LEU A 191 -1.26 19.92 -8.09
C LEU A 191 -0.88 20.31 -6.67
N VAL A 192 -0.39 19.35 -5.91
CA VAL A 192 0.15 19.59 -4.57
C VAL A 192 1.60 20.05 -4.71
N LEU A 193 1.95 21.15 -4.06
CA LEU A 193 3.30 21.69 -4.03
C LEU A 193 3.97 21.26 -2.73
N GLY A 194 5.03 20.47 -2.83
CA GLY A 194 5.93 20.19 -1.71
C GLY A 194 7.08 21.19 -1.68
N ASP A 195 8.23 20.74 -1.18
CA ASP A 195 9.46 21.53 -1.27
C ASP A 195 9.89 21.72 -2.74
N LEU A 196 10.12 22.97 -3.14
CA LEU A 196 10.52 23.35 -4.50
C LEU A 196 11.91 24.01 -4.53
N ALA A 197 12.58 24.13 -3.39
CA ALA A 197 13.82 24.91 -3.27
C ALA A 197 15.01 24.13 -2.74
N SER A 198 14.82 22.95 -2.13
CA SER A 198 15.88 22.16 -1.52
C SER A 198 17.01 21.86 -2.49
N ASN A 199 18.22 21.95 -1.99
CA ASN A 199 19.41 21.56 -2.74
C ASN A 199 19.53 20.03 -2.86
N ASN A 200 18.95 19.28 -1.93
CA ASN A 200 19.02 17.83 -1.89
C ASN A 200 17.85 17.21 -2.68
N LEU A 201 18.12 16.82 -3.92
CA LEU A 201 17.11 16.23 -4.79
C LEU A 201 16.87 14.76 -4.46
N ARG A 202 15.59 14.37 -4.34
CA ARG A 202 15.19 12.96 -4.25
C ARG A 202 14.08 12.68 -5.24
N LYS A 203 14.28 11.67 -6.09
CA LYS A 203 13.29 11.23 -7.09
C LYS A 203 12.34 10.19 -6.50
N PRO A 204 11.11 10.05 -7.00
CA PRO A 204 10.48 10.84 -8.07
C PRO A 204 10.16 12.28 -7.63
N TRP A 205 10.31 13.25 -8.54
CA TRP A 205 9.90 14.65 -8.30
C TRP A 205 8.40 14.89 -8.51
N VAL A 206 7.75 14.01 -9.26
CA VAL A 206 6.30 13.98 -9.44
C VAL A 206 5.79 12.69 -8.80
N VAL A 207 5.08 12.81 -7.69
CA VAL A 207 4.61 11.67 -6.89
C VAL A 207 3.10 11.50 -7.07
N SER A 208 2.68 10.32 -7.51
CA SER A 208 1.27 9.97 -7.77
C SER A 208 0.77 8.83 -6.87
N TRP A 209 1.50 8.53 -5.80
CA TRP A 209 1.13 7.48 -4.85
C TRP A 209 -0.10 7.86 -4.02
N THR A 210 -0.95 6.87 -3.78
CA THR A 210 -2.21 7.01 -3.05
C THR A 210 -2.20 6.11 -1.81
N GLY A 211 -3.10 6.38 -0.86
CA GLY A 211 -3.37 5.50 0.29
C GLY A 211 -4.25 4.29 -0.05
N THR A 212 -4.57 4.08 -1.33
CA THR A 212 -5.47 3.02 -1.80
C THR A 212 -4.84 2.24 -2.96
N PRO A 213 -5.36 1.05 -3.33
CA PRO A 213 -4.85 0.34 -4.50
C PRO A 213 -5.12 1.07 -5.84
N SER A 214 -6.01 2.08 -5.83
CA SER A 214 -6.37 2.88 -7.00
C SER A 214 -5.23 3.85 -7.35
N ALA A 215 -4.97 4.01 -8.64
CA ALA A 215 -4.02 5.01 -9.11
C ALA A 215 -4.68 6.29 -9.55
N VAL A 216 -3.91 7.36 -9.48
CA VAL A 216 -4.21 8.64 -10.09
C VAL A 216 -4.22 8.49 -11.62
N PRO A 217 -5.06 9.24 -12.35
CA PRO A 217 -5.06 9.22 -13.81
C PRO A 217 -3.67 9.48 -14.39
N LEU A 218 -3.17 8.55 -15.21
CA LEU A 218 -1.81 8.62 -15.74
C LEU A 218 -1.59 9.85 -16.64
N GLY A 219 -2.66 10.37 -17.26
CA GLY A 219 -2.62 11.62 -18.01
C GLY A 219 -2.20 12.82 -17.15
N LEU A 220 -2.69 12.91 -15.91
CA LEU A 220 -2.32 13.96 -14.96
C LEU A 220 -0.84 13.88 -14.59
N GLU A 221 -0.37 12.70 -14.17
CA GLU A 221 1.03 12.47 -13.82
C GLU A 221 1.96 12.84 -14.97
N ARG A 222 1.64 12.37 -16.19
CA ARG A 222 2.45 12.64 -17.39
C ARG A 222 2.45 14.11 -17.77
N THR A 223 1.34 14.82 -17.58
CA THR A 223 1.23 16.27 -17.83
C THR A 223 2.19 17.04 -16.93
N VAL A 224 2.20 16.73 -15.64
CA VAL A 224 3.14 17.36 -14.69
C VAL A 224 4.59 16.94 -14.95
N GLN A 225 4.85 15.66 -15.22
CA GLN A 225 6.19 15.19 -15.59
C GLN A 225 6.73 15.86 -16.86
N ALA A 226 5.88 16.09 -17.86
CA ALA A 226 6.27 16.79 -19.08
C ALA A 226 6.61 18.27 -18.80
N ALA A 227 5.84 18.94 -17.93
CA ALA A 227 6.13 20.29 -17.50
C ALA A 227 7.50 20.39 -16.79
N VAL A 228 7.76 19.49 -15.83
CA VAL A 228 9.01 19.41 -15.08
C VAL A 228 10.19 19.09 -15.98
N ARG A 229 10.05 18.10 -16.86
CA ARG A 229 11.13 17.69 -17.78
C ARG A 229 11.55 18.84 -18.69
N ARG A 230 10.59 19.66 -19.14
CA ARG A 230 10.87 20.79 -20.05
C ARG A 230 11.60 21.95 -19.35
N GLU A 231 11.36 22.19 -18.07
CA GLU A 231 12.05 23.25 -17.30
C GLU A 231 13.36 22.79 -16.66
N THR A 232 13.42 21.56 -16.16
CA THR A 232 14.62 21.03 -15.49
C THR A 232 15.62 20.40 -16.46
N ARG A 233 15.19 20.10 -17.70
CA ARG A 233 15.93 19.30 -18.69
C ARG A 233 16.40 17.94 -18.16
N ALA A 234 15.75 17.44 -17.11
CA ALA A 234 16.07 16.19 -16.46
C ALA A 234 14.83 15.30 -16.37
N ASP A 235 15.05 13.99 -16.28
CA ASP A 235 13.97 13.05 -16.08
C ASP A 235 13.42 13.15 -14.63
N PRO A 236 12.12 13.44 -14.42
CA PRO A 236 11.53 13.54 -13.08
C PRO A 236 11.58 12.26 -12.25
N GLY A 237 11.96 11.13 -12.87
CA GLY A 237 12.17 9.85 -12.18
C GLY A 237 10.91 9.01 -12.07
N GLY A 238 10.17 8.84 -13.17
CA GLY A 238 8.93 8.06 -13.17
C GLY A 238 9.15 6.63 -12.66
N PRO A 239 8.21 6.09 -11.87
CA PRO A 239 8.42 4.81 -11.20
C PRO A 239 8.51 3.64 -12.18
N HIS A 240 9.41 2.70 -11.90
CA HIS A 240 9.50 1.45 -12.65
C HIS A 240 8.28 0.55 -12.41
N ALA A 241 7.98 -0.35 -13.35
CA ALA A 241 6.82 -1.25 -13.25
C ALA A 241 6.78 -2.07 -11.95
N VAL A 242 7.95 -2.54 -11.47
CA VAL A 242 8.06 -3.25 -10.18
C VAL A 242 7.70 -2.35 -9.01
N GLY A 243 8.19 -1.10 -8.99
CA GLY A 243 7.86 -0.13 -7.96
C GLY A 243 6.37 0.22 -7.94
N GLN A 244 5.76 0.38 -9.13
CA GLN A 244 4.31 0.59 -9.26
C GLN A 244 3.52 -0.61 -8.73
N TRP A 245 3.95 -1.85 -9.00
CA TRP A 245 3.30 -3.05 -8.47
C TRP A 245 3.38 -3.08 -6.94
N VAL A 246 4.55 -2.85 -6.36
CA VAL A 246 4.75 -2.85 -4.90
C VAL A 246 3.90 -1.76 -4.25
N ARG A 247 3.91 -0.53 -4.79
CA ARG A 247 3.10 0.60 -4.27
C ARG A 247 1.60 0.36 -4.36
N ARG A 248 1.12 -0.41 -5.34
CA ARG A 248 -0.30 -0.80 -5.42
C ARG A 248 -0.66 -2.00 -4.54
N ALA A 249 0.28 -2.93 -4.36
CA ALA A 249 0.10 -4.08 -3.48
C ALA A 249 0.08 -3.68 -2.00
N LEU A 250 0.93 -2.72 -1.63
CA LEU A 250 1.04 -2.15 -0.29
C LEU A 250 0.79 -0.64 -0.41
N PRO A 251 -0.49 -0.22 -0.51
CA PRO A 251 -0.84 1.19 -0.74
C PRO A 251 -0.49 2.02 0.49
N VAL A 252 0.66 2.68 0.42
CA VAL A 252 1.14 3.63 1.40
C VAL A 252 1.81 4.79 0.68
N THR A 253 1.57 5.98 1.21
CA THR A 253 2.19 7.22 0.79
C THR A 253 2.40 8.09 2.02
N LEU A 254 3.56 8.74 2.09
CA LEU A 254 3.93 9.63 3.20
C LEU A 254 3.79 11.11 2.87
N SER A 255 3.11 11.44 1.77
CA SER A 255 3.00 12.80 1.28
C SER A 255 1.56 13.23 0.96
N GLU A 256 1.37 14.55 0.90
CA GLU A 256 0.09 15.24 1.00
C GLU A 256 -0.91 14.96 -0.14
N GLN A 257 -0.44 14.56 -1.33
CA GLN A 257 -1.35 14.13 -2.40
C GLN A 257 -2.07 12.82 -2.06
N GLY A 258 -1.51 12.02 -1.15
CA GLY A 258 -2.00 10.69 -0.82
C GLY A 258 -3.40 10.68 -0.23
N PRO A 259 -3.66 11.43 0.84
CA PRO A 259 -4.99 11.54 1.41
C PRO A 259 -6.00 12.18 0.46
N ILE A 260 -5.60 13.17 -0.35
CA ILE A 260 -6.45 13.78 -1.38
C ILE A 260 -6.88 12.72 -2.41
N ALA A 261 -5.94 11.93 -2.91
CA ALA A 261 -6.23 10.84 -3.85
C ALA A 261 -7.03 9.69 -3.24
N SER A 262 -6.99 9.54 -1.91
CA SER A 262 -7.77 8.52 -1.20
C SER A 262 -9.27 8.86 -1.15
N GLU A 263 -9.62 10.15 -1.23
CA GLU A 263 -11.00 10.64 -1.38
C GLU A 263 -11.47 10.61 -2.86
N GLY A 264 -10.67 10.07 -3.78
CA GLY A 264 -11.02 9.91 -5.19
C GLY A 264 -10.69 11.10 -6.09
N LEU A 265 -10.06 12.15 -5.55
CA LEU A 265 -9.63 13.32 -6.33
C LEU A 265 -8.32 13.04 -7.08
N PRO A 266 -8.16 13.49 -8.34
CA PRO A 266 -6.93 13.24 -9.11
C PRO A 266 -5.80 14.16 -8.62
N ALA A 267 -4.95 13.67 -7.72
CA ALA A 267 -3.91 14.47 -7.07
C ALA A 267 -2.48 13.98 -7.34
N VAL A 268 -1.57 14.91 -7.61
CA VAL A 268 -0.13 14.65 -7.77
C VAL A 268 0.69 15.67 -7.01
N LEU A 269 1.77 15.23 -6.40
CA LEU A 269 2.74 16.08 -5.72
C LEU A 269 3.88 16.45 -6.66
N LEU A 270 4.25 17.72 -6.69
CA LEU A 270 5.49 18.24 -7.25
C LEU A 270 6.44 18.62 -6.10
N SER A 271 7.56 17.91 -5.97
CA SER A 271 8.52 18.11 -4.88
C SER A 271 9.95 17.80 -5.31
N ALA A 272 10.89 18.70 -5.05
CA ALA A 272 12.32 18.51 -5.28
C ALA A 272 12.89 17.39 -4.40
N SER A 273 12.35 17.24 -3.19
CA SER A 273 12.70 16.19 -2.21
C SER A 273 11.80 14.95 -2.29
N GLY A 274 10.94 14.85 -3.30
CA GLY A 274 10.04 13.72 -3.52
C GLY A 274 9.03 13.51 -2.39
N GLU A 275 8.67 12.25 -2.14
CA GLU A 275 7.64 11.84 -1.17
C GLU A 275 8.02 12.09 0.29
N LEU A 276 9.31 12.04 0.64
CA LEU A 276 9.75 12.14 2.03
C LEU A 276 9.77 13.58 2.55
N GLY A 277 9.72 14.55 1.63
CA GLY A 277 10.01 15.95 1.92
C GLY A 277 11.50 16.18 2.23
N PRO A 278 11.88 17.45 2.45
CA PRO A 278 13.26 17.81 2.76
C PRO A 278 13.62 17.41 4.21
N ASP A 279 14.92 17.29 4.47
CA ASP A 279 15.43 17.17 5.84
C ASP A 279 15.26 18.51 6.60
N GLU A 280 15.21 18.47 7.93
CA GLU A 280 15.15 19.69 8.75
C GLU A 280 16.40 20.55 8.53
N GLY A 281 16.21 21.86 8.33
CA GLY A 281 17.32 22.77 8.03
C GLY A 281 17.93 22.62 6.63
N ALA A 282 17.30 21.87 5.71
CA ALA A 282 17.79 21.72 4.34
C ALA A 282 18.08 23.07 3.66
N THR A 283 19.25 23.19 3.05
CA THR A 283 19.65 24.40 2.33
C THR A 283 18.80 24.60 1.08
N VAL A 284 18.43 25.84 0.79
CA VAL A 284 17.60 26.22 -0.36
C VAL A 284 18.41 26.90 -1.45
N TYR A 285 18.03 26.70 -2.71
CA TYR A 285 18.72 27.26 -3.87
C TYR A 285 17.76 27.97 -4.83
N ARG A 286 18.06 29.24 -5.17
CA ARG A 286 17.21 30.08 -6.03
C ARG A 286 16.97 29.47 -7.41
N LYS A 287 17.99 28.89 -8.04
CA LYS A 287 17.80 28.27 -9.37
C LYS A 287 16.89 27.04 -9.30
N ARG A 288 16.86 26.35 -8.15
CA ARG A 288 15.94 25.22 -7.92
C ARG A 288 14.51 25.72 -7.86
N LEU A 289 14.25 26.72 -7.01
CA LEU A 289 12.95 27.38 -6.91
C LEU A 289 12.48 27.89 -8.28
N ARG A 290 13.38 28.51 -9.06
CA ARG A 290 13.08 28.96 -10.42
C ARG A 290 12.62 27.82 -11.32
N ALA A 291 13.37 26.71 -11.38
CA ALA A 291 13.05 25.60 -12.27
C ALA A 291 11.73 24.91 -11.88
N PHE A 292 11.50 24.68 -10.59
CA PHE A 292 10.30 24.02 -10.09
C PHE A 292 9.08 24.94 -10.11
N GLY A 293 9.21 26.22 -9.77
CA GLY A 293 8.13 27.21 -9.88
C GLY A 293 7.66 27.40 -11.33
N ARG A 294 8.59 27.50 -12.28
CA ARG A 294 8.26 27.49 -13.73
C ARG A 294 7.59 26.18 -14.16
N SER A 295 7.99 25.05 -13.57
CA SER A 295 7.34 23.77 -13.82
C SER A 295 5.89 23.76 -13.33
N ALA A 296 5.62 24.35 -12.15
CA ALA A 296 4.28 24.47 -11.60
C ALA A 296 3.38 25.36 -12.50
N VAL A 297 3.86 26.54 -12.91
CA VAL A 297 3.11 27.42 -13.84
C VAL A 297 2.79 26.70 -15.14
N ARG A 298 3.78 26.01 -15.74
CA ARG A 298 3.54 25.22 -16.96
C ARG A 298 2.58 24.06 -16.72
N ALA A 299 2.65 23.40 -15.57
CA ALA A 299 1.75 22.30 -15.24
C ALA A 299 0.31 22.79 -15.14
N VAL A 300 0.04 23.88 -14.42
CA VAL A 300 -1.30 24.49 -14.31
C VAL A 300 -1.83 24.88 -15.68
N GLY A 301 -1.03 25.57 -16.49
CA GLY A 301 -1.45 25.93 -17.85
C GLY A 301 -1.67 24.72 -18.77
N ALA A 302 -0.97 23.62 -18.55
CA ALA A 302 -1.21 22.39 -19.31
C ALA A 302 -2.49 21.70 -18.84
N LEU A 303 -2.82 21.74 -17.55
CA LEU A 303 -4.07 21.20 -17.02
C LEU A 303 -5.30 22.01 -17.47
N ASP A 304 -5.14 23.31 -17.62
CA ASP A 304 -6.17 24.22 -18.14
C ASP A 304 -6.54 23.86 -19.57
N ALA A 305 -5.53 23.67 -20.41
CA ALA A 305 -5.68 23.31 -21.82
C ALA A 305 -6.09 21.85 -22.10
N VAL A 306 -6.12 20.96 -21.10
CA VAL A 306 -6.43 19.53 -21.30
C VAL A 306 -7.92 19.25 -21.22
N GLY A 307 -8.43 18.46 -22.17
CA GLY A 307 -9.81 18.00 -22.19
C GLY A 307 -10.76 19.02 -22.83
N ARG A 308 -12.03 18.64 -22.98
CA ARG A 308 -13.08 19.57 -23.39
C ARG A 308 -13.51 20.40 -22.19
N GLN A 309 -13.87 21.67 -22.39
CA GLN A 309 -14.21 22.61 -21.30
C GLN A 309 -15.20 22.03 -20.27
N ASP A 310 -16.20 21.26 -20.69
CA ASP A 310 -17.24 20.71 -19.79
C ASP A 310 -17.13 19.20 -19.50
N ALA A 311 -16.07 18.53 -19.97
CA ALA A 311 -15.85 17.10 -19.74
C ALA A 311 -14.66 16.86 -18.80
N PRO A 312 -14.65 15.78 -17.99
CA PRO A 312 -13.51 15.47 -17.16
C PRO A 312 -12.23 15.27 -17.97
N ALA A 313 -11.18 16.01 -17.60
CA ALA A 313 -9.93 16.12 -18.35
C ALA A 313 -9.24 14.79 -18.63
N PHE A 314 -9.42 13.81 -17.74
CA PHE A 314 -8.75 12.51 -17.78
C PHE A 314 -9.72 11.32 -17.76
N GLU A 315 -10.99 11.54 -18.11
CA GLU A 315 -11.96 10.45 -18.22
C GLU A 315 -11.49 9.41 -19.25
N GLY A 316 -11.60 8.13 -18.90
CA GLY A 316 -11.19 7.03 -19.78
C GLY A 316 -9.68 6.91 -20.04
N THR A 317 -8.84 7.72 -19.36
CA THR A 317 -7.39 7.53 -19.46
C THR A 317 -6.95 6.19 -18.86
N ALA A 318 -6.01 5.52 -19.53
CA ALA A 318 -5.49 4.23 -19.11
C ALA A 318 -4.98 4.27 -17.66
N SER A 319 -5.65 3.54 -16.77
CA SER A 319 -5.18 3.27 -15.40
C SER A 319 -4.58 1.88 -15.33
N GLY A 320 -3.34 1.78 -14.83
CA GLY A 320 -2.61 0.52 -14.91
C GLY A 320 -1.14 0.64 -14.56
N ILE A 321 -0.41 -0.45 -14.75
CA ILE A 321 1.04 -0.43 -14.64
C ILE A 321 1.63 0.11 -15.94
N SER A 322 2.34 1.23 -15.85
CA SER A 322 3.04 1.80 -17.00
C SER A 322 4.39 1.10 -17.20
N THR A 323 4.54 0.49 -18.37
CA THR A 323 5.80 -0.04 -18.93
C THR A 323 6.36 0.93 -19.95
N LEU A 324 7.61 0.80 -20.42
CA LEU A 324 8.29 1.79 -21.28
C LEU A 324 7.42 2.55 -22.31
N ARG A 325 6.60 1.85 -23.10
CA ARG A 325 5.72 2.47 -24.11
C ARG A 325 4.22 2.29 -23.83
N ASN A 326 3.84 1.22 -23.11
CA ASN A 326 2.45 0.81 -22.98
C ASN A 326 2.00 0.78 -21.52
N VAL A 327 0.70 0.80 -21.30
CA VAL A 327 0.05 0.65 -20.01
C VAL A 327 -0.67 -0.69 -20.00
N ALA A 328 -0.44 -1.50 -18.96
CA ALA A 328 -1.19 -2.71 -18.70
C ALA A 328 -2.40 -2.34 -17.81
N PRO A 329 -3.64 -2.38 -18.32
CA PRO A 329 -4.82 -1.97 -17.57
C PRO A 329 -5.05 -2.81 -16.32
N ASP A 330 -5.67 -2.25 -15.29
CA ASP A 330 -5.90 -2.94 -14.01
C ASP A 330 -6.65 -4.27 -14.14
N TRP A 331 -7.60 -4.35 -15.07
CA TRP A 331 -8.36 -5.57 -15.31
C TRP A 331 -7.49 -6.72 -15.86
N THR A 332 -6.45 -6.40 -16.64
CA THR A 332 -5.52 -7.42 -17.18
C THR A 332 -4.72 -8.06 -16.07
N VAL A 333 -4.22 -7.25 -15.12
CA VAL A 333 -3.51 -7.73 -13.94
C VAL A 333 -4.42 -8.62 -13.10
N ARG A 334 -5.67 -8.18 -12.88
CA ARG A 334 -6.67 -8.97 -12.16
C ARG A 334 -6.93 -10.32 -12.83
N LEU A 335 -7.08 -10.34 -14.16
CA LEU A 335 -7.31 -11.57 -14.92
C LEU A 335 -6.12 -12.52 -14.83
N VAL A 336 -4.90 -12.02 -15.03
CA VAL A 336 -3.66 -12.81 -14.97
C VAL A 336 -3.44 -13.37 -13.56
N VAL A 337 -3.56 -12.54 -12.52
CA VAL A 337 -3.40 -13.01 -11.13
C VAL A 337 -4.49 -14.02 -10.78
N GLY A 338 -5.74 -13.77 -11.15
CA GLY A 338 -6.86 -14.66 -10.85
C GLY A 338 -6.71 -16.04 -11.52
N THR A 339 -6.30 -16.05 -12.79
CA THR A 339 -6.06 -17.32 -13.52
C THR A 339 -4.82 -18.05 -13.02
N LEU A 340 -3.79 -17.34 -12.55
CA LEU A 340 -2.65 -17.97 -11.88
C LEU A 340 -3.02 -18.60 -10.53
N LEU A 341 -4.05 -18.10 -9.84
CA LEU A 341 -4.51 -18.67 -8.56
C LEU A 341 -5.42 -19.90 -8.74
N LEU A 342 -6.03 -20.06 -9.91
CA LEU A 342 -6.98 -21.13 -10.20
C LEU A 342 -6.40 -22.54 -9.97
N PRO A 343 -5.18 -22.89 -10.43
CA PRO A 343 -4.56 -24.19 -10.13
C PRO A 343 -4.46 -24.50 -8.64
N ALA A 344 -4.02 -23.52 -7.84
CA ALA A 344 -3.90 -23.69 -6.39
C ALA A 344 -5.27 -23.89 -5.74
N LEU A 345 -6.28 -23.13 -6.17
CA LEU A 345 -7.66 -23.26 -5.69
C LEU A 345 -8.26 -24.65 -5.99
N LEU A 346 -8.17 -25.09 -7.25
CA LEU A 346 -8.71 -26.40 -7.65
C LEU A 346 -8.01 -27.56 -6.92
N ALA A 347 -6.69 -27.47 -6.76
CA ALA A 347 -5.92 -28.46 -6.01
C ALA A 347 -6.28 -28.47 -4.51
N ALA A 348 -6.53 -27.31 -3.90
CA ALA A 348 -7.00 -27.22 -2.52
C ALA A 348 -8.41 -27.78 -2.34
N LEU A 349 -9.33 -27.51 -3.28
CA LEU A 349 -10.69 -28.06 -3.29
C LEU A 349 -10.70 -29.57 -3.48
N ASP A 350 -9.89 -30.11 -4.40
CA ASP A 350 -9.73 -31.55 -4.60
C ASP A 350 -9.16 -32.23 -3.33
N ALA A 351 -8.18 -31.61 -2.67
CA ALA A 351 -7.68 -32.07 -1.38
C ALA A 351 -8.77 -32.04 -0.29
N PHE A 352 -9.59 -30.98 -0.24
CA PHE A 352 -10.71 -30.86 0.68
C PHE A 352 -11.78 -31.93 0.46
N PHE A 353 -12.26 -32.13 -0.76
CA PHE A 353 -13.28 -33.15 -1.03
C PHE A 353 -12.79 -34.57 -0.76
N ARG A 354 -11.50 -34.86 -0.99
CA ARG A 354 -10.91 -36.15 -0.60
C ARG A 354 -10.81 -36.31 0.91
N ALA A 355 -10.40 -35.27 1.64
CA ALA A 355 -10.35 -35.29 3.10
C ALA A 355 -11.75 -35.40 3.73
N ARG A 356 -12.75 -34.73 3.16
CA ARG A 356 -14.17 -34.82 3.56
C ARG A 356 -14.73 -36.23 3.34
N ARG A 357 -14.45 -36.85 2.19
CA ARG A 357 -14.84 -38.25 1.90
C ARG A 357 -14.19 -39.25 2.87
N ARG A 358 -13.03 -38.90 3.44
CA ARG A 358 -12.33 -39.67 4.47
C ARG A 358 -12.71 -39.28 5.90
N HIS A 359 -13.69 -38.40 6.08
CA HIS A 359 -14.13 -37.88 7.38
C HIS A 359 -13.00 -37.29 8.25
N VAL A 360 -11.98 -36.71 7.61
CA VAL A 360 -10.88 -36.05 8.34
C VAL A 360 -11.40 -34.75 8.98
N PRO A 361 -11.14 -34.48 10.27
CA PRO A 361 -11.61 -33.28 10.95
C PRO A 361 -10.79 -32.05 10.52
N ILE A 362 -11.32 -31.25 9.59
CA ILE A 362 -10.66 -30.03 9.05
C ILE A 362 -11.02 -28.80 9.89
N GLY A 363 -12.24 -28.74 10.43
CA GLY A 363 -12.76 -27.56 11.15
C GLY A 363 -11.92 -27.15 12.36
N SER A 364 -11.44 -28.10 13.16
CA SER A 364 -10.58 -27.83 14.32
C SER A 364 -9.25 -27.18 13.92
N TRP A 365 -8.71 -27.52 12.75
CA TRP A 365 -7.48 -26.91 12.24
C TRP A 365 -7.71 -25.53 11.63
N LEU A 366 -8.87 -25.29 11.01
CA LEU A 366 -9.27 -23.94 10.60
C LEU A 366 -9.44 -23.02 11.82
N ALA A 367 -10.07 -23.51 12.90
CA ALA A 367 -10.15 -22.78 14.16
C ALA A 367 -8.75 -22.50 14.75
N TRP A 368 -7.83 -23.47 14.69
CA TRP A 368 -6.45 -23.28 15.11
C TRP A 368 -5.73 -22.19 14.30
N LEU A 369 -5.90 -22.17 12.97
CA LEU A 369 -5.35 -21.14 12.09
C LEU A 369 -5.95 -19.76 12.38
N ALA A 370 -7.27 -19.70 12.62
CA ALA A 370 -7.94 -18.48 13.03
C ALA A 370 -7.35 -17.94 14.34
N VAL A 371 -7.19 -18.77 15.37
CA VAL A 371 -6.53 -18.40 16.63
C VAL A 371 -5.08 -17.96 16.39
N ALA A 372 -4.35 -18.61 15.49
CA ALA A 372 -2.98 -18.21 15.15
C ALA A 372 -2.89 -16.84 14.47
N ALA A 373 -3.95 -16.39 13.79
CA ALA A 373 -4.02 -15.08 13.15
C ALA A 373 -4.42 -13.95 14.11
N VAL A 374 -5.01 -14.24 15.28
CA VAL A 374 -5.53 -13.26 16.25
C VAL A 374 -4.53 -12.21 16.79
N PRO A 375 -3.23 -12.51 17.03
CA PRO A 375 -2.33 -11.55 17.69
C PRO A 375 -2.22 -10.19 16.99
N LEU A 376 -2.08 -10.17 15.65
CA LEU A 376 -1.89 -8.91 14.91
C LEU A 376 -3.16 -8.03 14.88
N PRO A 377 -4.36 -8.56 14.59
CA PRO A 377 -5.61 -7.82 14.74
C PRO A 377 -5.83 -7.29 16.16
N ALA A 378 -5.48 -8.07 17.19
CA ALA A 378 -5.59 -7.64 18.57
C ALA A 378 -4.65 -6.47 18.90
N ALA A 379 -3.38 -6.56 18.47
CA ALA A 379 -2.42 -5.45 18.60
C ALA A 379 -2.89 -4.19 17.87
N TRP A 380 -3.35 -4.35 16.62
CA TRP A 380 -3.86 -3.24 15.80
C TRP A 380 -5.06 -2.57 16.47
N LEU A 381 -6.03 -3.36 16.93
CA LEU A 381 -7.23 -2.85 17.60
C LEU A 381 -6.86 -2.12 18.90
N TRP A 382 -5.93 -2.68 19.68
CA TRP A 382 -5.46 -2.05 20.91
C TRP A 382 -4.79 -0.69 20.65
N LEU A 383 -3.89 -0.61 19.68
CA LEU A 383 -3.26 0.66 19.28
C LEU A 383 -4.31 1.68 18.81
N ARG A 384 -5.33 1.23 18.09
CA ARG A 384 -6.44 2.09 17.67
C ARG A 384 -7.26 2.60 18.87
N VAL A 385 -7.51 1.77 19.88
CA VAL A 385 -8.19 2.17 21.12
C VAL A 385 -7.36 3.17 21.91
N LEU A 386 -6.05 2.95 22.04
CA LEU A 386 -5.15 3.90 22.73
C LEU A 386 -5.15 5.27 22.05
N ALA A 387 -5.12 5.30 20.72
CA ALA A 387 -5.18 6.55 19.96
C ALA A 387 -6.57 7.22 20.08
N ALA A 388 -7.65 6.46 19.95
CA ALA A 388 -9.02 6.99 20.03
C ALA A 388 -9.40 7.53 21.42
N THR A 389 -8.74 7.04 22.47
CA THR A 389 -8.94 7.52 23.85
C THR A 389 -8.02 8.68 24.23
N GLY A 390 -7.07 9.06 23.36
CA GLY A 390 -6.08 10.09 23.67
C GLY A 390 -5.02 9.67 24.70
N LEU A 391 -4.97 8.38 25.07
CA LEU A 391 -3.96 7.85 26.00
C LEU A 391 -2.54 7.87 25.41
N VAL A 392 -2.45 7.88 24.08
CA VAL A 392 -1.20 8.02 23.33
C VAL A 392 -1.39 9.13 22.31
N ASP A 393 -0.44 10.05 22.27
CA ASP A 393 -0.38 11.08 21.24
C ASP A 393 -0.17 10.40 19.87
N ALA A 394 -1.21 10.44 19.06
CA ALA A 394 -1.27 9.77 17.78
C ALA A 394 -1.55 10.79 16.68
N PRO A 395 -0.85 10.72 15.54
CA PRO A 395 -1.09 11.63 14.44
C PRO A 395 -2.50 11.40 13.88
N ALA A 396 -3.10 12.45 13.33
CA ALA A 396 -4.44 12.38 12.77
C ALA A 396 -4.49 11.58 11.44
N GLY A 397 -3.33 11.26 10.84
CA GLY A 397 -3.20 10.48 9.61
C GLY A 397 -1.81 9.86 9.46
N VAL A 398 -1.57 9.18 8.35
CA VAL A 398 -0.28 8.53 8.07
C VAL A 398 0.80 9.60 7.93
N VAL A 399 1.88 9.45 8.70
CA VAL A 399 3.04 10.36 8.73
C VAL A 399 4.34 9.59 8.55
N ASN A 400 5.40 10.30 8.18
CA ASN A 400 6.73 9.74 8.14
C ASN A 400 7.24 9.43 9.57
N PRO A 401 7.55 8.16 9.92
CA PRO A 401 8.01 7.79 11.26
C PRO A 401 9.31 8.48 11.68
N ALA A 402 10.17 8.89 10.74
CA ALA A 402 11.39 9.66 11.05
C ALA A 402 11.06 11.09 11.54
N ARG A 403 9.90 11.63 11.13
CA ARG A 403 9.42 12.97 11.55
C ARG A 403 8.55 12.93 12.80
N TRP A 404 8.20 11.73 13.26
CA TRP A 404 7.39 11.45 14.45
C TRP A 404 8.04 10.32 15.25
N PRO A 405 9.22 10.55 15.88
CA PRO A 405 10.02 9.49 16.47
C PRO A 405 9.32 8.82 17.66
N VAL A 406 9.75 7.59 17.97
CA VAL A 406 9.20 6.82 19.09
C VAL A 406 9.55 7.48 20.42
N GLY A 407 8.57 8.15 21.03
CA GLY A 407 8.68 8.63 22.41
C GLY A 407 8.36 7.55 23.45
N THR A 408 8.48 7.89 24.74
CA THR A 408 8.16 6.98 25.86
C THR A 408 6.73 6.43 25.78
N SER A 409 5.76 7.27 25.43
CA SER A 409 4.36 6.88 25.21
C SER A 409 4.23 5.86 24.07
N GLY A 410 4.98 6.03 22.98
CA GLY A 410 5.04 5.10 21.86
C GLY A 410 5.62 3.73 22.26
N ILE A 411 6.68 3.71 23.09
CA ILE A 411 7.23 2.46 23.63
C ILE A 411 6.19 1.73 24.49
N ILE A 412 5.52 2.45 25.40
CA ILE A 412 4.46 1.89 26.24
C ILE A 412 3.31 1.34 25.39
N ALA A 413 2.93 2.05 24.32
CA ALA A 413 1.90 1.60 23.38
C ALA A 413 2.30 0.28 22.69
N LEU A 414 3.54 0.17 22.21
CA LEU A 414 4.03 -1.05 21.55
C LEU A 414 4.12 -2.24 22.51
N VAL A 415 4.66 -2.02 23.72
CA VAL A 415 4.78 -3.06 24.74
C VAL A 415 3.40 -3.52 25.20
N SER A 416 2.49 -2.60 25.48
CA SER A 416 1.11 -2.95 25.86
C SER A 416 0.36 -3.67 24.72
N ALA A 417 0.55 -3.26 23.46
CA ALA A 417 -0.01 -3.96 22.31
C ALA A 417 0.50 -5.39 22.19
N ALA A 418 1.80 -5.64 22.44
CA ALA A 418 2.37 -6.98 22.46
C ALA A 418 1.79 -7.83 23.60
N ILE A 419 1.62 -7.25 24.80
CA ILE A 419 1.01 -7.93 25.95
C ILE A 419 -0.45 -8.29 25.64
N VAL A 420 -1.25 -7.35 25.16
CA VAL A 420 -2.66 -7.57 24.79
C VAL A 420 -2.77 -8.62 23.68
N ALA A 421 -1.93 -8.56 22.66
CA ALA A 421 -1.88 -9.56 21.61
C ALA A 421 -1.59 -10.97 22.17
N ALA A 422 -0.66 -11.09 23.12
CA ALA A 422 -0.34 -12.35 23.78
C ALA A 422 -1.50 -12.86 24.67
N LEU A 423 -2.14 -11.98 25.43
CA LEU A 423 -3.28 -12.30 26.30
C LEU A 423 -4.51 -12.74 25.48
N VAL A 424 -4.86 -11.98 24.43
CA VAL A 424 -5.99 -12.32 23.55
C VAL A 424 -5.71 -13.61 22.79
N TRP A 425 -4.47 -13.83 22.34
CA TRP A 425 -4.06 -15.10 21.74
C TRP A 425 -4.17 -16.29 22.71
N PHE A 426 -3.72 -16.11 23.96
CA PHE A 426 -3.84 -17.13 25.01
C PHE A 426 -5.31 -17.43 25.33
N GLY A 427 -6.14 -16.40 25.51
CA GLY A 427 -7.58 -16.53 25.73
C GLY A 427 -8.29 -17.23 24.57
N ALA A 428 -8.03 -16.81 23.33
CA ALA A 428 -8.58 -17.44 22.13
C ALA A 428 -8.20 -18.92 22.05
N ARG A 429 -6.99 -19.28 22.49
CA ARG A 429 -6.54 -20.67 22.57
C ARG A 429 -7.27 -21.48 23.65
N LEU A 430 -7.58 -20.87 24.80
CA LEU A 430 -8.38 -21.52 25.85
C LEU A 430 -9.83 -21.75 25.40
N VAL A 431 -10.45 -20.73 24.81
CA VAL A 431 -11.80 -20.82 24.24
C VAL A 431 -11.85 -21.91 23.16
N ALA A 432 -10.92 -21.90 22.21
CA ALA A 432 -10.85 -22.93 21.17
C ALA A 432 -10.69 -24.35 21.74
N ARG A 433 -10.00 -24.51 22.88
CA ARG A 433 -9.89 -25.79 23.59
C ARG A 433 -11.18 -26.19 24.30
N ALA A 434 -11.92 -25.24 24.88
CA ALA A 434 -13.19 -25.50 25.55
C ALA A 434 -14.32 -25.86 24.56
N PHE A 435 -14.33 -25.21 23.39
CA PHE A 435 -15.31 -25.46 22.33
C PHE A 435 -14.94 -26.62 21.40
N ALA A 436 -13.66 -27.00 21.36
CA ALA A 436 -13.27 -28.29 20.84
C ALA A 436 -13.82 -29.35 21.80
N ARG A 437 -15.10 -29.73 21.62
CA ARG A 437 -15.69 -30.93 22.22
C ARG A 437 -14.63 -32.00 22.06
N THR A 438 -14.07 -32.47 23.17
CA THR A 438 -13.24 -33.67 23.16
C THR A 438 -14.02 -34.69 22.34
N PRO A 439 -13.52 -35.13 21.17
CA PRO A 439 -14.00 -36.40 20.67
C PRO A 439 -13.72 -37.33 21.84
N ALA A 440 -14.78 -37.93 22.38
CA ALA A 440 -14.65 -39.03 23.32
C ALA A 440 -13.50 -39.89 22.79
N ALA A 441 -12.50 -40.10 23.64
CA ALA A 441 -11.31 -40.87 23.33
C ALA A 441 -11.69 -41.96 22.32
N GLU A 442 -11.13 -41.89 21.11
CA GLU A 442 -11.32 -42.94 20.11
C GLU A 442 -11.11 -44.25 20.85
N GLN A 443 -12.21 -44.97 21.08
CA GLN A 443 -12.14 -46.31 21.62
C GLN A 443 -11.23 -47.07 20.66
N PRO A 444 -10.20 -47.76 21.17
CA PRO A 444 -9.27 -48.48 20.34
C PRO A 444 -10.02 -49.66 19.70
N VAL A 445 -10.62 -49.46 18.53
CA VAL A 445 -11.12 -50.55 17.71
C VAL A 445 -9.91 -51.13 16.98
N ASN A 446 -9.41 -52.25 17.51
CA ASN A 446 -8.44 -53.16 16.91
C ASN A 446 -7.00 -52.67 16.72
N GLY A 447 -6.34 -52.21 17.79
CA GLY A 447 -4.90 -52.44 18.09
C GLY A 447 -3.82 -52.13 17.03
N ARG A 448 -4.17 -51.61 15.86
CA ARG A 448 -3.30 -51.32 14.73
C ARG A 448 -3.23 -49.81 14.58
N ARG A 449 -2.19 -49.21 15.14
CA ARG A 449 -1.75 -47.86 14.75
C ARG A 449 -1.35 -47.91 13.27
N GLY A 450 -2.30 -47.63 12.38
CA GLY A 450 -2.00 -47.40 10.96
C GLY A 450 -1.07 -46.20 10.81
N PRO A 451 -0.08 -46.23 9.90
CA PRO A 451 0.87 -45.15 9.70
C PRO A 451 0.25 -44.00 8.90
N GLY A 452 -0.59 -43.20 9.56
CA GLY A 452 -1.13 -41.98 8.99
C GLY A 452 -1.83 -41.18 10.08
N ALA A 453 -1.10 -40.29 10.76
CA ALA A 453 -1.67 -39.45 11.80
C ALA A 453 -2.76 -38.54 11.21
N PRO A 454 -4.07 -38.79 11.46
CA PRO A 454 -5.17 -38.07 10.79
C PRO A 454 -5.14 -36.55 11.02
N GLY A 455 -4.48 -36.09 12.10
CA GLY A 455 -4.27 -34.68 12.38
C GLY A 455 -3.37 -33.94 11.37
N VAL A 456 -2.38 -34.60 10.77
CA VAL A 456 -1.43 -33.92 9.86
C VAL A 456 -2.06 -33.68 8.49
N GLU A 457 -2.86 -34.64 7.99
CA GLU A 457 -3.61 -34.47 6.74
C GLU A 457 -4.67 -33.37 6.88
N GLY A 458 -5.40 -33.34 8.00
CA GLY A 458 -6.38 -32.29 8.29
C GLY A 458 -5.77 -30.89 8.31
N LEU A 459 -4.63 -30.71 8.98
CA LEU A 459 -3.92 -29.43 9.05
C LEU A 459 -3.40 -28.99 7.67
N ALA A 460 -2.86 -29.91 6.87
CA ALA A 460 -2.37 -29.59 5.53
C ALA A 460 -3.49 -29.07 4.62
N VAL A 461 -4.66 -29.72 4.65
CA VAL A 461 -5.84 -29.30 3.88
C VAL A 461 -6.41 -27.99 4.42
N ALA A 462 -6.52 -27.82 5.74
CA ALA A 462 -6.97 -26.57 6.35
C ALA A 462 -6.08 -25.39 5.97
N THR A 463 -4.75 -25.59 5.98
CA THR A 463 -3.78 -24.54 5.61
C THR A 463 -3.90 -24.16 4.14
N ALA A 464 -4.09 -25.14 3.25
CA ALA A 464 -4.31 -24.88 1.82
C ALA A 464 -5.60 -24.07 1.57
N LEU A 465 -6.71 -24.47 2.20
CA LEU A 465 -7.98 -23.75 2.10
C LEU A 465 -7.88 -22.33 2.67
N TRP A 466 -7.29 -22.18 3.85
CA TRP A 466 -7.07 -20.88 4.49
C TRP A 466 -6.30 -19.94 3.56
N LEU A 467 -5.20 -20.42 2.96
CA LEU A 467 -4.40 -19.62 2.04
C LEU A 467 -5.16 -19.29 0.76
N CYS A 468 -5.91 -20.23 0.17
CA CYS A 468 -6.74 -19.95 -1.01
C CYS A 468 -7.84 -18.93 -0.72
N VAL A 469 -8.52 -19.02 0.42
CA VAL A 469 -9.52 -18.04 0.84
C VAL A 469 -8.88 -16.68 1.07
N LEU A 470 -7.77 -16.63 1.81
CA LEU A 470 -7.03 -15.40 2.09
C LEU A 470 -6.59 -14.69 0.80
N VAL A 471 -5.95 -15.41 -0.12
CA VAL A 471 -5.46 -14.86 -1.37
C VAL A 471 -6.61 -14.54 -2.34
N GLY A 472 -7.70 -15.30 -2.31
CA GLY A 472 -8.92 -15.00 -3.05
C GLY A 472 -9.58 -13.70 -2.58
N LEU A 473 -9.71 -13.50 -1.26
CA LEU A 473 -10.20 -12.25 -0.68
C LEU A 473 -9.26 -11.08 -1.02
N ALA A 474 -7.94 -11.31 -0.94
CA ALA A 474 -6.95 -10.34 -1.37
C ALA A 474 -7.14 -9.97 -2.84
N TRP A 475 -7.39 -10.93 -3.74
CA TRP A 475 -7.58 -10.68 -5.17
C TRP A 475 -8.85 -9.87 -5.48
N VAL A 476 -9.93 -10.11 -4.72
CA VAL A 476 -11.18 -9.33 -4.84
C VAL A 476 -10.98 -7.88 -4.38
N ARG A 477 -10.14 -7.62 -3.39
CA ARG A 477 -9.90 -6.24 -2.91
C ARG A 477 -8.74 -5.54 -3.62
N ASN A 478 -7.67 -6.27 -3.88
CA ASN A 478 -6.40 -5.78 -4.40
C ASN A 478 -5.65 -6.90 -5.16
N PRO A 479 -5.76 -6.97 -6.50
CA PRO A 479 -5.10 -8.00 -7.30
C PRO A 479 -3.56 -7.93 -7.22
N TYR A 480 -2.98 -6.75 -6.94
CA TYR A 480 -1.53 -6.58 -6.79
C TYR A 480 -1.01 -7.26 -5.53
N ALA A 481 -1.73 -7.12 -4.41
CA ALA A 481 -1.41 -7.80 -3.16
C ALA A 481 -1.53 -9.33 -3.30
N ALA A 482 -2.58 -9.81 -3.96
CA ALA A 482 -2.73 -11.24 -4.26
C ALA A 482 -1.60 -11.75 -5.17
N GLY A 483 -1.15 -10.95 -6.14
CA GLY A 483 -0.01 -11.26 -7.00
C GLY A 483 1.28 -11.54 -6.22
N LEU A 484 1.55 -10.79 -5.15
CA LEU A 484 2.70 -11.05 -4.27
C LEU A 484 2.60 -12.40 -3.54
N LEU A 485 1.38 -12.90 -3.35
CA LEU A 485 1.10 -14.15 -2.64
C LEU A 485 0.96 -15.37 -3.58
N VAL A 486 0.97 -15.19 -4.90
CA VAL A 486 0.91 -16.30 -5.88
C VAL A 486 1.99 -17.35 -5.62
N PRO A 487 3.28 -17.01 -5.40
CA PRO A 487 4.30 -18.02 -5.11
C PRO A 487 4.01 -18.78 -3.81
N ALA A 488 3.59 -18.08 -2.75
CA ALA A 488 3.21 -18.71 -1.49
C ALA A 488 2.04 -19.68 -1.69
N ALA A 489 0.99 -19.27 -2.40
CA ALA A 489 -0.20 -20.09 -2.68
C ALA A 489 0.15 -21.44 -3.30
N HIS A 490 1.10 -21.47 -4.24
CA HIS A 490 1.53 -22.70 -4.90
C HIS A 490 2.53 -23.50 -4.05
N LEU A 491 3.61 -22.87 -3.60
CA LEU A 491 4.70 -23.55 -2.92
C LEU A 491 4.26 -24.15 -1.59
N TRP A 492 3.44 -23.43 -0.83
CA TRP A 492 2.95 -23.88 0.48
C TRP A 492 1.91 -24.99 0.36
N LEU A 493 1.10 -24.97 -0.71
CA LEU A 493 0.20 -26.09 -1.04
C LEU A 493 1.00 -27.39 -1.24
N PHE A 494 2.07 -27.37 -2.05
CA PHE A 494 2.90 -28.55 -2.26
C PHE A 494 3.71 -28.95 -1.03
N ALA A 495 4.25 -27.98 -0.28
CA ALA A 495 4.96 -28.25 0.97
C ALA A 495 4.05 -28.93 2.00
N ALA A 496 2.81 -28.48 2.12
CA ALA A 496 1.82 -29.03 3.05
C ALA A 496 1.32 -30.41 2.63
N THR A 497 1.13 -30.67 1.32
CA THR A 497 0.41 -31.87 0.86
C THR A 497 1.32 -32.96 0.28
N GLY A 498 2.42 -32.62 -0.41
CA GLY A 498 3.17 -33.57 -1.25
C GLY A 498 4.67 -33.63 -1.02
N TRP A 499 5.35 -32.48 -0.98
CA TRP A 499 6.82 -32.43 -0.86
C TRP A 499 7.30 -32.81 0.54
N ARG A 500 8.54 -33.32 0.62
CA ARG A 500 9.17 -33.78 1.87
C ARG A 500 10.62 -33.29 1.97
N GLY A 501 11.15 -33.29 3.19
CA GLY A 501 12.55 -32.97 3.45
C GLY A 501 12.95 -31.55 3.04
N ARG A 502 14.15 -31.40 2.47
CA ARG A 502 14.74 -30.10 2.09
C ARG A 502 13.88 -29.33 1.08
N ALA A 503 13.24 -30.01 0.13
CA ALA A 503 12.41 -29.35 -0.89
C ALA A 503 11.19 -28.64 -0.26
N ALA A 504 10.55 -29.25 0.73
CA ALA A 504 9.41 -28.66 1.42
C ALA A 504 9.82 -27.51 2.35
N ALA A 505 11.00 -27.60 2.98
CA ALA A 505 11.57 -26.50 3.75
C ALA A 505 11.97 -25.31 2.85
N ALA A 506 12.56 -25.58 1.68
CA ALA A 506 12.86 -24.55 0.69
C ALA A 506 11.58 -23.87 0.20
N ALA A 507 10.54 -24.63 -0.12
CA ALA A 507 9.24 -24.09 -0.54
C ALA A 507 8.60 -23.17 0.51
N LEU A 508 8.74 -23.50 1.81
CA LEU A 508 8.28 -22.66 2.90
C LEU A 508 8.98 -21.28 2.88
N VAL A 509 10.31 -21.27 2.79
CA VAL A 509 11.12 -20.04 2.78
C VAL A 509 10.91 -19.24 1.49
N VAL A 510 10.96 -19.89 0.32
CA VAL A 510 10.79 -19.24 -0.98
C VAL A 510 9.41 -18.60 -1.14
N GLY A 511 8.37 -19.18 -0.53
CA GLY A 511 7.04 -18.57 -0.51
C GLY A 511 6.98 -17.19 0.16
N LEU A 512 7.92 -16.85 1.06
CA LEU A 512 8.01 -15.52 1.68
C LEU A 512 8.87 -14.53 0.90
N VAL A 513 9.66 -14.98 -0.08
CA VAL A 513 10.65 -14.12 -0.75
C VAL A 513 9.98 -12.93 -1.42
N VAL A 514 8.91 -13.14 -2.19
CA VAL A 514 8.24 -12.05 -2.92
C VAL A 514 7.58 -11.02 -1.99
N PRO A 515 6.80 -11.41 -0.96
CA PRO A 515 6.28 -10.45 0.02
C PRO A 515 7.38 -9.70 0.78
N VAL A 516 8.45 -10.39 1.19
CA VAL A 516 9.57 -9.75 1.92
C VAL A 516 10.31 -8.77 1.01
N LEU A 517 10.58 -9.12 -0.25
CA LEU A 517 11.20 -8.20 -1.21
C LEU A 517 10.34 -6.96 -1.46
N ALA A 518 9.01 -7.09 -1.48
CA ALA A 518 8.11 -5.94 -1.60
C ALA A 518 8.22 -5.01 -0.38
N ILE A 519 8.28 -5.57 0.84
CA ILE A 519 8.48 -4.80 2.08
C ILE A 519 9.85 -4.12 2.08
N VAL A 520 10.92 -4.83 1.70
CA VAL A 520 12.28 -4.27 1.62
C VAL A 520 12.36 -3.17 0.57
N HIS A 521 11.73 -3.34 -0.59
CA HIS A 521 11.66 -2.31 -1.62
C HIS A 521 10.96 -1.06 -1.10
N LEU A 522 9.84 -1.23 -0.40
CA LEU A 522 9.07 -0.12 0.17
C LEU A 522 9.84 0.60 1.29
N ALA A 523 10.50 -0.15 2.18
CA ALA A 523 11.36 0.41 3.21
C ALA A 523 12.53 1.20 2.59
N GLY A 524 13.18 0.68 1.55
CA GLY A 524 14.22 1.41 0.82
C GLY A 524 13.71 2.66 0.11
N ALA A 525 12.54 2.58 -0.54
CA ALA A 525 11.92 3.72 -1.23
C ALA A 525 11.51 4.84 -0.27
N LEU A 526 11.14 4.49 0.97
CA LEU A 526 10.77 5.43 2.03
C LEU A 526 11.94 5.76 2.97
N ASN A 527 13.15 5.26 2.68
CA ASN A 527 14.33 5.40 3.54
C ASN A 527 14.07 5.03 5.01
N LEU A 528 13.29 3.96 5.23
CA LEU A 528 12.92 3.49 6.56
C LEU A 528 13.86 2.39 7.04
N GLY A 529 14.42 2.58 8.23
CA GLY A 529 15.08 1.51 8.97
C GLY A 529 14.09 0.44 9.48
N PRO A 530 14.56 -0.74 9.92
CA PRO A 530 13.69 -1.80 10.42
C PRO A 530 12.80 -1.38 11.60
N HIS A 531 13.35 -0.55 12.51
CA HIS A 531 12.61 -0.04 13.67
C HIS A 531 11.56 1.01 13.26
N GLU A 532 11.89 1.90 12.31
CA GLU A 532 10.97 2.88 11.75
C GLU A 532 9.84 2.23 10.97
N LEU A 533 10.10 1.09 10.30
CA LEU A 533 9.06 0.31 9.63
C LEU A 533 8.04 -0.24 10.65
N VAL A 534 8.52 -0.83 11.75
CA VAL A 534 7.64 -1.33 12.83
C VAL A 534 6.85 -0.20 13.46
N TRP A 535 7.52 0.93 13.73
CA TRP A 535 6.85 2.10 14.27
C TRP A 535 5.83 2.71 13.29
N GLY A 536 6.18 2.82 12.01
CA GLY A 536 5.27 3.28 10.96
C GLY A 536 4.03 2.41 10.81
N MET A 537 4.16 1.08 10.96
CA MET A 537 3.00 0.18 11.04
C MET A 537 2.13 0.45 12.27
N ALA A 538 2.73 0.77 13.42
CA ALA A 538 2.00 1.13 14.62
C ALA A 538 1.28 2.49 14.48
N LEU A 539 1.94 3.50 13.91
CA LEU A 539 1.32 4.80 13.57
C LEU A 539 0.15 4.62 12.59
N ALA A 540 0.33 3.79 11.56
CA ALA A 540 -0.75 3.45 10.63
C ALA A 540 -1.92 2.74 11.35
N ALA A 541 -1.64 1.88 12.34
CA ALA A 541 -2.69 1.25 13.14
C ALA A 541 -3.45 2.26 14.02
N MET A 542 -2.73 3.18 14.67
CA MET A 542 -3.32 4.23 15.51
C MET A 542 -4.29 5.12 14.72
N THR A 543 -3.95 5.43 13.46
CA THR A 543 -4.79 6.23 12.55
C THR A 543 -5.98 5.46 11.98
N GLY A 544 -6.03 4.13 12.16
CA GLY A 544 -7.04 3.25 11.56
C GLY A 544 -6.73 2.84 10.12
N ALA A 545 -5.58 3.22 9.58
CA ALA A 545 -5.13 2.81 8.27
C ALA A 545 -4.64 1.34 8.25
N GLY A 546 -4.55 0.77 7.04
CA GLY A 546 -3.83 -0.50 6.83
C GLY A 546 -4.53 -1.77 7.34
N ILE A 547 -5.79 -1.73 7.78
CA ILE A 547 -6.52 -2.91 8.30
C ILE A 547 -6.48 -4.10 7.33
N GLY A 548 -6.63 -3.86 6.02
CA GLY A 548 -6.59 -4.91 5.00
C GLY A 548 -5.21 -5.57 4.89
N SER A 549 -4.14 -4.78 4.87
CA SER A 549 -2.75 -5.28 4.83
C SER A 549 -2.39 -6.02 6.12
N MET A 550 -2.88 -5.55 7.26
CA MET A 550 -2.71 -6.19 8.56
C MET A 550 -3.39 -7.56 8.60
N LEU A 551 -4.65 -7.67 8.19
CA LEU A 551 -5.38 -8.94 8.13
C LEU A 551 -4.72 -9.92 7.15
N LEU A 552 -4.22 -9.40 6.03
CA LEU A 552 -3.47 -10.20 5.05
C LEU A 552 -2.19 -10.78 5.66
N LEU A 553 -1.40 -9.96 6.35
CA LEU A 553 -0.17 -10.38 7.02
C LEU A 553 -0.46 -11.39 8.14
N ALA A 554 -1.49 -11.15 8.96
CA ALA A 554 -1.93 -12.06 10.00
C ALA A 554 -2.32 -13.45 9.44
N GLY A 555 -3.11 -13.46 8.37
CA GLY A 555 -3.50 -14.69 7.69
C GLY A 555 -2.31 -15.40 7.05
N LEU A 556 -1.36 -14.66 6.48
CA LEU A 556 -0.15 -15.22 5.86
C LEU A 556 0.75 -15.88 6.91
N LEU A 557 0.96 -15.23 8.07
CA LEU A 557 1.74 -15.78 9.18
C LEU A 557 1.08 -17.02 9.79
N ALA A 558 -0.25 -17.03 9.90
CA ALA A 558 -0.99 -18.22 10.32
C ALA A 558 -0.81 -19.40 9.34
N ALA A 559 -0.88 -19.13 8.02
CA ALA A 559 -0.62 -20.14 7.00
C ALA A 559 0.83 -20.66 7.06
N PHE A 560 1.81 -19.76 7.22
CA PHE A 560 3.22 -20.13 7.42
C PHE A 560 3.39 -21.07 8.63
N ALA A 561 2.78 -20.73 9.78
CA ALA A 561 2.81 -21.57 10.97
C ALA A 561 2.14 -22.94 10.74
N GLY A 562 1.04 -22.98 9.97
CA GLY A 562 0.36 -24.20 9.54
C GLY A 562 1.28 -25.13 8.75
N VAL A 563 1.92 -24.62 7.68
CA VAL A 563 2.87 -25.40 6.88
C VAL A 563 4.06 -25.86 7.71
N PHE A 564 4.63 -24.96 8.50
CA PHE A 564 5.77 -25.28 9.38
C PHE A 564 5.44 -26.45 10.33
N ARG A 565 4.24 -26.45 10.94
CA ARG A 565 3.80 -27.56 11.79
C ARG A 565 3.60 -28.86 11.03
N VAL A 566 3.07 -28.81 9.81
CA VAL A 566 2.97 -30.00 8.94
C VAL A 566 4.35 -30.60 8.67
N LEU A 567 5.35 -29.76 8.37
CA LEU A 567 6.73 -30.22 8.13
C LEU A 567 7.35 -30.88 9.37
N ILE A 568 7.20 -30.27 10.55
CA ILE A 568 7.68 -30.85 11.82
C ILE A 568 7.02 -32.19 12.09
N ALA A 569 5.70 -32.27 11.95
CA ALA A 569 4.95 -33.50 12.21
C ALA A 569 5.39 -34.63 11.26
N ARG A 570 5.57 -34.33 9.97
CA ARG A 570 6.07 -35.28 8.96
C ARG A 570 7.49 -35.77 9.26
N ARG A 571 8.37 -34.89 9.70
CA ARG A 571 9.75 -35.27 10.09
C ARG A 571 9.74 -36.25 11.27
N ARG A 572 8.95 -35.95 12.32
CA ARG A 572 8.81 -36.83 13.49
C ARG A 572 8.28 -38.21 13.12
N MET A 573 7.28 -38.28 12.24
CA MET A 573 6.74 -39.56 11.74
C MET A 573 7.76 -40.37 10.92
N GLY A 574 8.59 -39.69 10.11
CA GLY A 574 9.66 -40.33 9.34
C GLY A 574 10.77 -40.92 10.23
N ASP A 575 11.10 -40.27 11.35
CA ASP A 575 12.09 -40.78 12.31
C ASP A 575 11.57 -41.96 13.13
N THR A 576 10.26 -42.01 13.45
CA THR A 576 9.66 -43.17 14.12
C THR A 576 9.58 -44.42 13.23
N GLY A 577 9.44 -44.27 11.91
CA GLY A 577 9.46 -45.39 10.97
C GLY A 577 10.83 -46.07 10.83
N LYS A 578 11.91 -45.37 11.19
CA LYS A 578 13.28 -45.92 11.21
C LYS A 578 13.66 -46.60 12.53
N LYS A 579 12.86 -46.41 13.60
CA LYS A 579 13.11 -46.94 14.96
C LYS A 579 12.15 -48.06 15.38
N GLY A 580 11.30 -48.56 14.48
CA GLY A 580 10.56 -49.79 14.74
C GLY A 580 11.53 -50.97 14.76
N PRO A 581 11.41 -51.94 15.68
CA PRO A 581 12.21 -53.16 15.62
C PRO A 581 12.00 -53.77 14.24
N GLN A 582 13.09 -53.91 13.47
CA GLN A 582 13.08 -54.81 12.34
C GLN A 582 12.77 -56.19 12.91
N PHE A 583 11.53 -56.64 12.80
CA PHE A 583 11.23 -58.05 12.92
C PHE A 583 11.91 -58.72 11.73
N ALA A 584 13.18 -59.07 11.93
CA ALA A 584 13.85 -60.05 11.13
C ALA A 584 13.17 -61.38 11.45
N THR A 585 12.09 -61.70 10.74
CA THR A 585 11.70 -63.09 10.53
C THR A 585 12.80 -63.74 9.69
N ARG A 586 13.92 -64.05 10.34
CA ARG A 586 14.77 -65.17 9.93
C ARG A 586 13.92 -66.41 10.14
N GLY A 587 13.27 -66.87 9.07
CA GLY A 587 12.84 -68.26 9.03
C GLY A 587 14.07 -69.17 9.23
N PRO A 588 13.93 -70.33 9.88
CA PRO A 588 15.02 -71.29 9.99
C PRO A 588 15.55 -71.65 8.60
N LEU A 589 16.87 -71.74 8.48
CA LEU A 589 17.66 -72.02 7.27
C LEU A 589 17.39 -73.39 6.60
N SER A 590 16.27 -74.05 6.90
CA SER A 590 15.93 -75.40 6.44
C SER A 590 14.51 -75.55 5.87
N TYR A 591 13.81 -74.47 5.55
CA TYR A 591 12.50 -74.58 4.89
C TYR A 591 12.64 -74.59 3.36
N ALA A 592 12.84 -75.79 2.82
CA ALA A 592 12.61 -76.08 1.41
C ALA A 592 11.09 -76.21 1.18
N GLY A 593 10.52 -75.34 0.35
CA GLY A 593 9.11 -75.41 -0.03
C GLY A 593 8.82 -76.69 -0.83
N PRO A 594 7.69 -77.37 -0.62
CA PRO A 594 7.32 -78.55 -1.39
C PRO A 594 6.71 -78.11 -2.71
N GLY A 595 7.49 -78.22 -3.79
CA GLY A 595 6.97 -78.34 -5.13
C GLY A 595 6.92 -79.81 -5.54
N SER A 596 5.76 -80.21 -6.08
CA SER A 596 5.61 -81.25 -7.09
C SER A 596 6.01 -82.70 -6.73
N LEU A 597 5.00 -83.56 -6.64
CA LEU A 597 4.89 -85.00 -6.94
C LEU A 597 3.66 -85.45 -6.11
N GLY A 598 2.47 -85.70 -6.66
CA GLY A 598 2.15 -86.70 -7.68
C GLY A 598 1.27 -87.76 -7.03
N GLY A 599 -0.02 -87.82 -7.39
CA GLY A 599 -0.92 -88.97 -7.21
C GLY A 599 -1.42 -89.26 -5.79
N THR A 600 -2.71 -89.01 -5.54
CA THR A 600 -3.79 -90.02 -5.65
C THR A 600 -5.11 -89.42 -5.14
N GLU A 601 -6.17 -89.60 -5.91
CA GLU A 601 -7.55 -89.47 -5.45
C GLU A 601 -7.81 -90.43 -4.29
N SER A 602 -8.53 -89.96 -3.27
CA SER A 602 -9.38 -90.86 -2.49
C SER A 602 -10.60 -90.09 -2.02
N ALA A 603 -11.72 -90.48 -2.61
CA ALA A 603 -13.05 -90.15 -2.18
C ALA A 603 -13.29 -90.67 -0.76
N LEU A 604 -14.05 -89.92 0.05
CA LEU A 604 -15.26 -90.45 0.68
C LEU A 604 -16.06 -89.34 1.36
N ARG A 605 -17.34 -89.30 0.98
CA ARG A 605 -18.45 -88.70 1.72
C ARG A 605 -18.56 -89.36 3.10
N ARG A 606 -18.79 -88.53 4.13
CA ARG A 606 -20.04 -88.57 4.91
C ARG A 606 -20.25 -87.23 5.59
#